data_AF-A0A920J745-F1
#
_entry.id   AF-A0A920J745-F1
#
_cell.length_a   1.000
_cell.length_b   1.000
_cell.length_c   1.000
_cell.angle_alpha   90.00
_cell.angle_beta   90.00
_cell.angle_gamma   90.00
#
_symmetry.space_group_name_H-M   'P 1'
#
loop_
_entity.id
_entity.type
_entity.pdbx_description
1 polymer ?
#
loop_
_entity_poly.entity_id
_entity_poly.type
_entity_poly.pdbx_seq_one_letter_code
_entity_poly.pdbx_strand_id
1 'polypeptide(L)' 'MLNAKLHAKEADVVAQAGRIGSVTVATNMAGRGVDIILGGNPEALAERDLRSEGLEQSDEKGARSVQRTIEQLPIYLL' A
#
# COMPACT_ATOMS: atom_id res chain seq x y z
N MET A 1 15.04 4.21 -7.38
CA MET A 1 15.47 3.91 -8.77
C MET A 1 15.71 2.41 -8.86
N LEU A 2 15.10 1.74 -9.84
CA LEU A 2 15.15 0.28 -10.00
C LEU A 2 16.00 -0.09 -11.22
N ASN A 3 16.92 -1.04 -11.11
CA ASN A 3 17.93 -1.36 -12.14
C ASN A 3 17.96 -2.84 -12.56
N ALA A 4 16.97 -3.64 -12.16
CA ALA A 4 16.80 -5.05 -12.50
C ALA A 4 17.91 -5.98 -11.96
N LYS A 5 18.63 -5.58 -10.90
CA LYS A 5 19.67 -6.40 -10.27
C LYS A 5 19.17 -7.19 -9.05
N LEU A 6 18.07 -6.75 -8.42
CA LEU A 6 17.60 -7.27 -7.14
C LEU A 6 16.11 -7.57 -7.22
N HIS A 7 15.73 -8.59 -7.98
CA HIS A 7 14.34 -8.89 -8.31
C HIS A 7 13.39 -8.91 -7.11
N ALA A 8 13.76 -9.54 -5.98
CA ALA A 8 12.90 -9.59 -4.79
C ALA A 8 12.69 -8.22 -4.13
N LYS A 9 13.78 -7.48 -3.86
CA LYS A 9 13.68 -6.14 -3.27
C LYS A 9 13.03 -5.13 -4.22
N GLU A 10 13.28 -5.26 -5.52
CA GLU A 10 12.66 -4.41 -6.53
C GLU A 10 11.17 -4.70 -6.67
N ALA A 11 10.75 -5.96 -6.51
CA ALA A 11 9.34 -6.31 -6.46
C ALA A 11 8.61 -5.63 -5.29
N ASP A 12 9.20 -5.62 -4.10
CA ASP A 12 8.60 -4.93 -2.94
C ASP A 12 8.41 -3.43 -3.19
N VAL A 13 9.36 -2.79 -3.90
CA VAL A 13 9.28 -1.36 -4.23
C VAL A 13 8.23 -1.12 -5.32
N VAL A 14 8.16 -1.98 -6.33
CA VAL A 14 7.20 -1.86 -7.45
C VAL A 14 5.78 -2.11 -6.96
N ALA A 15 5.55 -3.08 -6.08
CA ALA A 15 4.25 -3.34 -5.47
C ALA A 15 3.70 -2.12 -4.72
N GLN A 16 4.57 -1.25 -4.20
CA GLN A 16 4.19 -0.02 -3.50
C GLN A 16 4.06 1.21 -4.42
N ALA A 17 4.31 1.07 -5.72
CA ALA A 17 4.34 2.18 -6.67
C ALA A 17 2.96 2.83 -6.90
N GLY A 18 1.86 2.13 -6.63
CA GLY A 18 0.51 2.63 -6.85
C GLY A 18 -0.02 3.58 -5.76
N ARG A 19 0.74 3.84 -4.70
CA ARG A 19 0.35 4.78 -3.64
C ARG A 19 0.25 6.22 -4.16
N ILE A 20 -0.72 6.98 -3.64
CA ILE A 20 -0.90 8.39 -3.97
C ILE A 20 0.38 9.17 -3.64
N GLY A 21 0.85 9.99 -4.61
CA GLY A 21 2.06 10.78 -4.48
C GLY A 21 3.37 10.00 -4.65
N SER A 22 3.31 8.69 -4.89
CA SER A 22 4.49 7.88 -5.18
C SER A 22 4.99 8.12 -6.60
N VAL A 23 6.32 8.28 -6.75
CA VAL A 23 6.98 8.35 -8.06
C VAL A 23 8.04 7.26 -8.13
N THR A 24 7.78 6.25 -8.96
CA THR A 24 8.68 5.11 -9.17
C THR A 24 9.28 5.16 -10.57
N VAL A 25 10.61 5.23 -10.65
CA VAL A 25 11.36 5.18 -11.92
C VAL A 25 11.99 3.80 -12.08
N ALA A 26 11.56 3.08 -13.11
CA ALA A 26 12.05 1.76 -13.49
C ALA A 26 12.92 1.83 -14.75
N THR A 27 13.94 0.96 -14.83
CA THR A 27 14.83 0.87 -16.00
C THR A 27 14.61 -0.45 -16.73
N ASN A 28 14.56 -0.41 -18.07
CA ASN A 28 14.37 -1.55 -18.98
C ASN A 28 13.09 -2.35 -18.69
N MET A 29 13.13 -3.30 -17.75
CA MET A 29 11.99 -4.11 -17.29
C MET A 29 12.05 -4.46 -15.79
N ALA A 30 12.68 -3.62 -14.97
CA ALA A 30 12.68 -3.80 -13.52
C ALA A 30 11.23 -3.80 -12.98
N GLY A 31 10.83 -4.86 -12.28
CA GLY A 31 9.45 -5.03 -11.79
C GLY A 31 8.51 -5.82 -12.72
N ARG A 32 9.01 -6.41 -13.81
CA ARG A 32 8.20 -7.29 -14.66
C ARG A 32 7.63 -8.46 -13.83
N GLY A 33 6.32 -8.66 -13.92
CA GLY A 33 5.60 -9.71 -13.19
C GLY A 33 5.17 -9.32 -11.78
N VAL A 34 5.25 -8.03 -11.43
CA VAL A 34 4.79 -7.48 -10.15
C VAL A 34 3.60 -6.58 -10.40
N ASP A 35 2.46 -6.90 -9.79
CA ASP A 35 1.24 -6.12 -9.96
C ASP A 35 1.29 -4.82 -9.14
N ILE A 36 0.89 -3.72 -9.77
CA ILE A 36 0.80 -2.40 -9.11
C ILE A 36 -0.67 -2.12 -8.84
N ILE A 37 -1.06 -2.17 -7.56
CA ILE A 37 -2.39 -1.77 -7.12
C ILE A 37 -2.42 -0.25 -7.00
N LEU A 38 -3.11 0.40 -7.94
CA LEU A 38 -3.32 1.85 -7.92
C LEU A 38 -4.11 2.27 -6.68
N GLY A 39 -3.80 3.44 -6.13
CA GLY A 39 -4.37 3.97 -4.89
C GLY A 39 -3.85 3.33 -3.60
N GLY A 40 -2.98 2.32 -3.69
CA GLY A 40 -2.42 1.60 -2.54
C GLY A 40 -3.36 0.54 -1.98
N ASN A 41 -2.83 -0.33 -1.10
CA ASN A 41 -3.64 -1.34 -0.41
C ASN A 41 -4.36 -0.70 0.80
N PRO A 42 -5.71 -0.65 0.81
CA PRO A 42 -6.52 -0.07 1.89
C PRO A 42 -6.32 -0.78 3.23
N GLU A 43 -6.23 -2.11 3.22
CA GLU A 43 -6.07 -2.92 4.43
C GLU A 43 -4.73 -2.64 5.11
N ALA A 44 -3.65 -2.53 4.33
CA ALA A 44 -2.32 -2.25 4.82
C ALA A 44 -2.18 -0.82 5.37
N LEU A 45 -2.93 0.14 4.80
CA LEU A 45 -3.05 1.50 5.35
C LEU A 45 -3.78 1.47 6.69
N ALA A 46 -4.92 0.79 6.76
CA ALA A 46 -5.70 0.67 7.99
C ALA A 46 -4.93 -0.06 9.10
N GLU A 47 -4.18 -1.11 8.77
CA GLU A 47 -3.32 -1.82 9.73
C GLU A 47 -2.18 -0.93 10.26
N ARG A 48 -1.60 -0.09 9.39
CA ARG A 48 -0.58 0.88 9.80
C ARG A 48 -1.16 1.93 10.75
N ASP A 49 -2.35 2.44 10.48
CA ASP A 49 -3.02 3.42 11.32
C ASP A 49 -3.38 2.82 12.68
N LEU A 50 -3.94 1.60 12.70
CA LEU A 50 -4.18 0.84 13.94
C LEU A 50 -2.91 0.71 14.78
N ARG A 51 -1.80 0.30 14.16
CA ARG A 51 -0.52 0.16 14.85
C ARG A 51 0.00 1.49 15.38
N SER A 52 -0.21 2.59 14.66
CA SER A 52 0.17 3.94 15.10
C SER A 52 -0.67 4.43 16.28
N GLU A 53 -1.92 3.99 16.38
CA GLU A 53 -2.84 4.32 17.48
C GLU A 53 -2.73 3.33 18.66
N GLY A 54 -1.94 2.26 18.53
CA GLY A 54 -1.79 1.22 19.54
C GLY A 54 -3.05 0.36 19.73
N LEU A 55 -3.90 0.28 18.69
CA LEU A 55 -5.15 -0.47 18.69
C LEU A 55 -4.97 -1.82 18.01
N GLU A 56 -5.62 -2.86 18.52
CA GLU A 56 -5.71 -4.13 17.84
C GLU A 56 -7.00 -4.22 17.01
N GLN A 57 -6.94 -4.94 15.89
CA GLN A 57 -8.09 -5.13 15.00
C GLN A 57 -9.22 -5.95 15.66
N SER A 58 -8.87 -6.74 16.68
CA SER A 58 -9.77 -7.49 17.56
C SER A 58 -10.62 -6.60 18.48
N ASP A 59 -10.18 -5.36 18.74
CA ASP A 59 -10.93 -4.41 19.56
C ASP A 59 -12.05 -3.77 18.75
N GLU A 60 -13.22 -3.55 19.37
CA GLU A 60 -14.34 -2.86 18.71
C GLU A 60 -13.98 -1.44 18.24
N LYS A 61 -13.02 -0.80 18.92
CA LYS A 61 -12.50 0.52 18.51
C LYS A 61 -11.60 0.40 17.27
N GLY A 62 -10.78 -0.65 17.20
CA GLY A 62 -9.92 -0.91 16.05
C GLY A 62 -10.71 -1.32 14.81
N ALA A 63 -11.71 -2.17 14.95
CA ALA A 63 -12.58 -2.54 13.82
C ALA A 63 -13.30 -1.32 13.21
N ARG A 64 -13.76 -0.38 14.04
CA ARG A 64 -14.40 0.86 13.59
C ARG A 64 -13.43 1.84 12.92
N SER A 65 -12.20 1.97 13.43
CA SER A 65 -11.20 2.85 12.80
C SER A 65 -10.78 2.31 11.44
N VAL A 66 -10.55 1.00 11.31
CA VAL A 66 -10.27 0.34 10.02
C VAL A 66 -11.38 0.60 9.01
N GLN A 67 -12.63 0.36 9.39
CA GLN A 67 -13.77 0.56 8.51
C GLN A 67 -13.87 2.01 8.04
N ARG A 68 -13.70 2.96 8.97
CA ARG A 68 -13.71 4.40 8.65
C ARG A 68 -12.58 4.78 7.71
N THR A 69 -11.36 4.29 7.95
CA THR A 69 -10.21 4.57 7.08
C THR A 69 -10.44 4.03 5.68
N ILE A 70 -10.94 2.80 5.55
CA ILE A 70 -11.20 2.18 4.23
C ILE A 70 -12.27 2.97 3.45
N GLU A 71 -13.36 3.38 4.09
CA GLU A 71 -14.44 4.15 3.45
C GLU A 71 -14.04 5.59 3.10
N GLN A 72 -13.08 6.17 3.83
CA GLN A 72 -12.57 7.51 3.56
C GLN A 72 -11.46 7.53 2.51
N LEU A 73 -10.98 6.37 2.06
CA LEU A 73 -9.99 6.33 0.99
C LEU A 73 -10.63 6.76 -0.34
N PRO A 74 -9.97 7.66 -1.08
CA PRO A 74 -10.53 8.23 -2.31
C PRO A 74 -10.76 7.20 -3.42
N ILE A 75 -10.24 5.97 -3.29
CA ILE A 75 -10.44 4.91 -4.26
C ILE A 75 -11.86 4.34 -4.28
N TYR A 76 -12.58 4.41 -3.16
CA TYR A 76 -13.96 3.92 -3.02
C TYR A 76 -15.00 5.04 -3.12
N LEU A 77 -14.57 6.29 -3.30
CA LEU A 77 -15.43 7.47 -3.34
C LEU A 77 -15.84 7.90 -4.77
N LEU A 78 -15.61 7.05 -5.78
CA LEU A 78 -15.93 7.25 -7.20
C LEU A 78 -16.98 6.25 -7.65
#